data_AF-A0A932LE98-F1
#
_entry.id   AF-A0A932LE98-F1
#
_cell.length_a   1.000
_cell.length_b   1.000
_cell.length_c   1.000
_cell.angle_alpha   90.00
_cell.angle_beta   90.00
_cell.angle_gamma   90.00
#
_symmetry.space_group_name_H-M   'P 1'
#
loop_
_entity.id
_entity.type
_entity.pdbx_description
1 polymer ?
#
loop_
_entity_poly.entity_id
_entity_poly.type
_entity_poly.pdbx_seq_one_letter_code
_entity_poly.pdbx_strand_id
1 'polypeptide(L)'
;MLRLLHFENGTWVDTTLPGFPNTTAKIICGSVTSLSPFAIFESIVRIDIKPGSDPNSINLAAQGVVPVAILTTDNFDASQVDPSTVRFAGASAVQSALEDVDHDGDLDLILHFRIRDTNLLDTYKKLLDDCDTITDGALDPGCGTRQQAKVSLTGRTLQGTDIFSSDTADLFLTGSALQDLLKELARDGRI
;
A
#
# COMPACT_ATOMS: atom_id res chain seq x y z
N MET A 1 7.60 2.73 -10.08
CA MET A 1 8.70 3.66 -10.45
C MET A 1 8.22 4.68 -11.49
N LEU A 2 8.67 5.94 -11.39
CA LEU A 2 8.33 6.97 -12.38
C LEU A 2 8.94 6.64 -13.75
N ARG A 3 8.17 6.86 -14.80
CA ARG A 3 8.53 6.68 -16.21
C ARG A 3 8.24 7.96 -16.96
N LEU A 4 9.14 8.35 -17.87
CA LEU A 4 8.92 9.43 -18.81
C LEU A 4 8.33 8.83 -20.08
N LEU A 5 7.08 9.18 -20.37
CA LEU A 5 6.38 8.74 -21.56
C LEU A 5 6.24 9.89 -22.54
N HIS A 6 6.32 9.55 -23.82
CA HIS A 6 6.16 10.45 -24.94
C HIS A 6 4.97 10.02 -25.80
N PHE A 7 4.19 10.98 -26.29
CA PHE A 7 2.99 10.67 -27.06
C PHE A 7 3.32 10.48 -28.55
N GLU A 8 3.27 9.24 -29.03
CA GLU A 8 3.57 8.88 -30.41
C GLU A 8 2.40 8.11 -31.03
N ASN A 9 1.95 8.57 -32.20
CA ASN A 9 0.91 7.90 -32.99
C ASN A 9 -0.36 7.53 -32.20
N GLY A 10 -0.79 8.40 -31.30
CA GLY A 10 -2.00 8.18 -30.49
C GLY A 10 -1.76 7.36 -29.22
N THR A 11 -0.53 6.96 -28.91
CA THR A 11 -0.19 6.09 -27.78
C THR A 11 0.93 6.70 -26.94
N TRP A 12 0.93 6.44 -25.64
CA TRP A 12 2.03 6.81 -24.76
C TRP A 12 3.11 5.73 -24.80
N VAL A 13 4.35 6.12 -25.12
CA VAL A 13 5.50 5.22 -25.26
C VAL A 13 6.55 5.57 -24.20
N ASP A 14 7.05 4.57 -23.47
CA ASP A 14 8.13 4.75 -22.49
C ASP A 14 9.44 5.10 -23.21
N THR A 15 9.98 6.28 -22.90
CA THR A 15 11.23 6.83 -23.45
C THR A 15 12.30 6.95 -22.35
N THR A 16 12.03 6.43 -21.14
CA THR A 16 12.95 6.54 -20.00
C THR A 16 14.31 5.92 -20.33
N LEU A 17 15.37 6.70 -20.23
CA LEU A 17 16.73 6.21 -20.48
C LEU A 17 17.17 5.22 -19.39
N PRO A 18 18.03 4.23 -19.73
CA PRO A 18 18.63 3.36 -18.73
C PRO A 18 19.34 4.14 -17.61
N GLY A 19 19.11 3.74 -16.36
CA GLY A 19 19.65 4.43 -15.19
C GLY A 19 18.81 5.61 -14.68
N PHE A 20 17.66 5.88 -15.30
CA PHE A 20 16.68 6.88 -14.83
C PHE A 20 15.35 6.23 -14.39
N PRO A 21 14.54 6.92 -13.55
CA PRO A 21 14.86 8.13 -12.79
C PRO A 21 16.04 7.94 -11.82
N ASN A 22 16.89 8.97 -11.72
CA ASN A 22 17.89 9.08 -10.67
C ASN A 22 17.21 9.71 -9.45
N THR A 23 16.89 8.89 -8.46
CA THR A 23 16.15 9.31 -7.25
C THR A 23 16.99 10.19 -6.31
N THR A 24 18.32 10.09 -6.37
CA THR A 24 19.23 10.94 -5.57
C THR A 24 19.35 12.34 -6.17
N ALA A 25 19.57 12.43 -7.48
CA ALA A 25 19.66 13.69 -8.21
C ALA A 25 18.30 14.32 -8.52
N LYS A 26 17.20 13.56 -8.35
CA LYS A 26 15.83 13.94 -8.70
C LYS A 26 15.66 14.30 -10.17
N ILE A 27 16.22 13.49 -11.05
CA ILE A 27 16.18 13.69 -12.51
C ILE A 27 15.56 12.48 -13.19
N ILE A 28 14.74 12.70 -14.20
CA ILE A 28 14.31 11.70 -15.18
C ILE A 28 14.69 12.18 -16.58
N CYS A 29 15.23 11.29 -17.41
CA CYS A 29 15.65 11.62 -18.77
C CYS A 29 15.06 10.63 -19.77
N GLY A 30 14.78 11.13 -20.98
CA GLY A 30 14.32 10.36 -22.12
C GLY A 30 14.88 10.95 -23.41
N SER A 31 14.86 10.17 -24.48
CA SER A 31 15.28 10.60 -25.82
C SER A 31 14.18 10.31 -26.82
N VAL A 32 13.82 11.31 -27.62
CA VAL A 32 12.77 11.22 -28.63
C VAL A 32 13.18 11.96 -29.90
N THR A 33 12.48 11.69 -31.00
CA THR A 33 12.74 12.33 -32.30
C THR A 33 11.64 13.30 -32.74
N SER A 34 10.65 13.57 -31.90
CA SER A 34 9.51 14.45 -32.20
C SER A 34 9.19 15.38 -31.03
N LEU A 35 8.45 16.46 -31.31
CA LEU A 35 8.04 17.47 -30.32
C LEU A 35 6.62 17.23 -29.78
N SER A 36 6.20 15.98 -29.67
CA SER A 36 4.91 15.62 -29.08
C SER A 36 4.89 15.85 -27.55
N PRO A 37 3.70 15.79 -26.91
CA PRO A 37 3.60 15.90 -25.45
C PRO A 37 4.36 14.80 -24.70
N PHE A 38 4.84 15.17 -23.51
CA PHE A 38 5.43 14.26 -22.54
C PHE A 38 4.60 14.22 -21.26
N ALA A 39 4.65 13.09 -20.56
CA ALA A 39 4.09 12.95 -19.23
C ALA A 39 4.96 12.02 -18.39
N ILE A 40 4.96 12.26 -17.08
CA ILE A 40 5.59 11.36 -16.12
C ILE A 40 4.49 10.51 -15.52
N PHE A 41 4.59 9.19 -15.68
CA PHE A 41 3.67 8.24 -15.08
C PHE A 41 4.35 7.48 -13.96
N GLU A 42 3.61 7.21 -12.90
CA GLU A 42 4.01 6.21 -11.93
C GLU A 42 3.36 4.88 -12.31
N SER A 43 4.18 3.87 -12.63
CA SER A 43 3.68 2.51 -12.73
C SER A 43 3.35 2.03 -11.31
N ILE A 44 2.05 1.87 -11.07
CA ILE A 44 1.48 1.30 -9.85
C ILE A 44 1.13 -0.15 -10.16
N VAL A 45 1.60 -1.06 -9.31
CA VAL A 45 1.22 -2.48 -9.38
C VAL A 45 -0.14 -2.66 -8.70
N ARG A 46 -0.98 -3.55 -9.22
CA ARG A 46 -2.24 -3.86 -8.54
C ARG A 46 -1.95 -4.69 -7.30
N ILE A 47 -2.56 -4.31 -6.18
CA ILE A 47 -2.51 -5.10 -4.95
C ILE A 47 -3.92 -5.27 -4.42
N ASP A 48 -4.12 -6.33 -3.67
CA ASP A 48 -5.35 -6.59 -2.93
C ASP A 48 -5.01 -7.01 -1.50
N ILE A 49 -5.46 -6.21 -0.52
CA ILE A 49 -5.31 -6.55 0.90
C ILE A 49 -6.40 -7.55 1.25
N LYS A 50 -6.03 -8.70 1.81
CA LYS A 50 -6.98 -9.75 2.18
C LYS A 50 -7.85 -10.21 0.99
N PRO A 51 -7.24 -10.83 -0.04
CA PRO A 51 -7.94 -11.29 -1.22
C PRO A 51 -9.18 -12.13 -0.91
N GLY A 52 -10.26 -11.88 -1.66
CA GLY A 52 -11.56 -12.55 -1.49
C GLY A 52 -12.45 -11.98 -0.39
N SER A 53 -12.12 -10.82 0.18
CA SER A 53 -12.90 -10.17 1.25
C SER A 53 -13.00 -8.66 1.04
N ASP A 54 -14.18 -8.14 0.70
CA ASP A 54 -14.45 -6.69 0.69
C ASP A 54 -15.56 -6.36 1.73
N PRO A 55 -15.30 -5.51 2.75
CA PRO A 55 -14.08 -4.73 2.98
C PRO A 55 -12.90 -5.54 3.50
N ASN A 56 -11.72 -4.97 3.31
CA ASN A 56 -10.43 -5.42 3.83
C ASN A 56 -10.33 -5.15 5.34
N SER A 57 -11.21 -5.80 6.11
CA SER A 57 -11.35 -5.66 7.55
C SER A 57 -10.15 -6.29 8.29
N ILE A 58 -9.38 -5.45 9.00
CA ILE A 58 -8.23 -5.83 9.81
C ILE A 58 -8.47 -5.49 11.28
N ASN A 59 -8.58 -6.52 12.13
CA ASN A 59 -8.61 -6.34 13.57
C ASN A 59 -7.18 -6.14 14.10
N LEU A 60 -6.86 -4.94 14.55
CA LEU A 60 -5.53 -4.58 15.06
C LEU A 60 -5.22 -5.20 16.42
N ALA A 61 -6.21 -5.77 17.11
CA ALA A 61 -6.02 -6.54 18.34
C ALA A 61 -5.65 -8.01 18.04
N ALA A 62 -5.80 -8.46 16.80
CA ALA A 62 -5.49 -9.83 16.43
C ALA A 62 -3.98 -10.05 16.36
N GLN A 63 -3.51 -11.20 16.86
CA GLN A 63 -2.11 -11.63 16.76
C GLN A 63 -1.80 -12.35 15.43
N GLY A 64 -2.69 -12.21 14.45
CA GLY A 64 -2.63 -12.93 13.19
C GLY A 64 -1.70 -12.29 12.15
N VAL A 65 -1.78 -12.84 10.95
CA VAL A 65 -1.20 -12.28 9.74
C VAL A 65 -2.30 -11.75 8.83
N VAL A 66 -1.97 -10.75 8.02
CA VAL A 66 -2.79 -10.25 6.92
C VAL A 66 -2.16 -10.71 5.60
N PRO A 67 -2.89 -11.47 4.76
CA PRO A 67 -2.45 -11.74 3.40
C PRO A 67 -2.64 -10.49 2.53
N VAL A 68 -1.71 -10.23 1.63
CA VAL A 68 -1.79 -9.18 0.61
C VAL A 68 -1.26 -9.77 -0.69
N ALA A 69 -2.05 -9.70 -1.76
CA ALA A 69 -1.62 -10.13 -3.08
C ALA A 69 -1.08 -8.94 -3.88
N ILE A 70 -0.02 -9.19 -4.64
CA ILE A 70 0.40 -8.35 -5.77
C ILE A 70 -0.04 -9.10 -7.01
N LEU A 71 -0.94 -8.50 -7.77
CA LEU A 71 -1.57 -9.18 -8.90
C LEU A 71 -0.68 -9.13 -10.14
N THR A 72 -0.60 -10.25 -10.84
CA THR A 72 -0.09 -10.25 -12.21
C THR A 72 -1.14 -9.61 -13.12
N THR A 73 -0.68 -8.97 -14.18
CA THR A 73 -1.53 -8.31 -15.18
C THR A 73 -0.83 -8.41 -16.54
N ASP A 74 -1.54 -8.04 -17.62
CA ASP A 74 -0.96 -7.93 -18.97
C ASP A 74 0.37 -7.15 -19.05
N ASN A 75 0.59 -6.21 -18.13
CA ASN A 75 1.76 -5.32 -18.14
C ASN A 75 2.69 -5.51 -16.93
N PHE A 76 2.43 -6.50 -16.06
CA PHE A 76 3.23 -6.71 -14.85
C PHE A 76 3.19 -8.18 -14.41
N ASP A 77 4.37 -8.80 -14.31
CA ASP A 77 4.55 -10.17 -13.81
C ASP A 77 4.95 -10.14 -12.32
N ALA A 78 4.04 -10.58 -11.44
CA ALA A 78 4.27 -10.57 -10.00
C ALA A 78 5.39 -11.53 -9.57
N SER A 79 5.72 -12.54 -10.37
CA SER A 79 6.85 -13.45 -10.11
C SER A 79 8.22 -12.75 -10.21
N GLN A 80 8.26 -11.57 -10.84
CA GLN A 80 9.47 -10.75 -10.90
C GLN A 80 9.69 -9.91 -9.64
N VAL A 81 8.78 -9.90 -8.67
CA VAL A 81 8.96 -9.19 -7.40
C VAL A 81 9.89 -9.97 -6.49
N ASP A 82 10.86 -9.31 -5.86
CA ASP A 82 11.67 -9.89 -4.79
C ASP A 82 10.91 -9.79 -3.46
N PRO A 83 10.36 -10.90 -2.91
CA PRO A 83 9.52 -10.86 -1.72
C PRO A 83 10.26 -10.34 -0.47
N SER A 84 11.60 -10.49 -0.43
CA SER A 84 12.41 -10.04 0.71
C SER A 84 12.48 -8.52 0.84
N THR A 85 12.23 -7.81 -0.26
CA THR A 85 12.22 -6.35 -0.32
C THR A 85 10.83 -5.77 -0.02
N VAL A 86 9.78 -6.58 -0.10
CA VAL A 86 8.40 -6.10 0.04
C VAL A 86 8.14 -5.64 1.47
N ARG A 87 7.52 -4.47 1.61
CA ARG A 87 7.05 -3.90 2.87
C ARG A 87 5.59 -3.52 2.76
N PHE A 88 4.76 -4.04 3.65
CA PHE A 88 3.36 -3.65 3.79
C PHE A 88 3.20 -2.90 5.11
N ALA A 89 2.75 -1.64 5.06
CA ALA A 89 2.65 -0.81 6.27
C ALA A 89 3.95 -0.83 7.12
N GLY A 90 5.11 -0.83 6.44
CA GLY A 90 6.44 -0.93 7.04
C GLY A 90 6.89 -2.34 7.48
N ALA A 91 6.00 -3.33 7.55
CA ALA A 91 6.32 -4.70 7.95
C ALA A 91 6.96 -5.49 6.81
N SER A 92 7.92 -6.38 7.14
CA SER A 92 8.44 -7.36 6.19
C SER A 92 7.51 -8.56 6.06
N ALA A 93 7.46 -9.16 4.88
CA ALA A 93 6.70 -10.40 4.68
C ALA A 93 7.30 -11.54 5.51
N VAL A 94 6.44 -12.34 6.14
CA VAL A 94 6.85 -13.54 6.88
C VAL A 94 6.74 -14.81 6.05
N GLN A 95 5.90 -14.80 5.02
CA GLN A 95 5.72 -15.88 4.05
C GLN A 95 5.31 -15.28 2.70
N SER A 96 5.63 -15.98 1.62
CA SER A 96 5.19 -15.65 0.27
C SER A 96 4.96 -16.92 -0.55
N ALA A 97 4.01 -16.88 -1.48
CA ALA A 97 3.74 -17.93 -2.45
C ALA A 97 3.28 -17.32 -3.78
N LEU A 98 3.38 -18.10 -4.87
CA LEU A 98 2.75 -17.77 -6.14
C LEU A 98 1.47 -18.59 -6.28
N GLU A 99 0.33 -17.90 -6.36
CA GLU A 99 -1.01 -18.49 -6.38
C GLU A 99 -1.92 -17.63 -7.26
N ASP A 100 -2.84 -18.24 -8.00
CA ASP A 100 -3.91 -17.53 -8.72
C ASP A 100 -4.97 -17.11 -7.70
N VAL A 101 -4.91 -15.88 -7.19
CA VAL A 101 -5.77 -15.44 -6.07
C VAL A 101 -7.11 -14.88 -6.55
N ASP A 102 -7.14 -14.29 -7.74
CA ASP A 102 -8.34 -13.67 -8.31
C ASP A 102 -9.03 -14.52 -9.40
N HIS A 103 -8.45 -15.69 -9.72
CA HIS A 103 -8.98 -16.69 -10.65
C HIS A 103 -9.02 -16.23 -12.11
N ASP A 104 -8.07 -15.37 -12.52
CA ASP A 104 -7.95 -14.90 -13.90
C ASP A 104 -7.05 -15.81 -14.78
N GLY A 105 -6.34 -16.76 -14.15
CA GLY A 105 -5.54 -17.78 -14.81
C GLY A 105 -4.05 -17.45 -14.93
N ASP A 106 -3.59 -16.33 -14.37
CA ASP A 106 -2.17 -16.11 -14.10
C ASP A 106 -1.83 -16.32 -12.60
N LEU A 107 -0.54 -16.24 -12.25
CA LEU A 107 -0.11 -16.45 -10.86
C LEU A 107 0.25 -15.11 -10.23
N ASP A 108 -0.35 -14.84 -9.08
CA ASP A 108 -0.10 -13.66 -8.26
C ASP A 108 0.92 -13.95 -7.17
N LEU A 109 1.57 -12.90 -6.68
CA LEU A 109 2.43 -13.01 -5.50
C LEU A 109 1.61 -12.70 -4.24
N ILE A 110 1.23 -13.73 -3.49
CA ILE A 110 0.61 -13.58 -2.18
C ILE A 110 1.67 -13.53 -1.08
N LEU A 111 1.62 -12.49 -0.24
CA LEU A 111 2.52 -12.28 0.89
C LEU A 111 1.73 -12.18 2.19
N HIS A 112 2.32 -12.69 3.27
CA HIS A 112 1.71 -12.62 4.60
C HIS A 112 2.52 -11.69 5.52
N PHE A 113 1.83 -10.79 6.22
CA PHE A 113 2.45 -9.83 7.13
C PHE A 113 1.86 -9.95 8.53
N ARG A 114 2.71 -9.96 9.56
CA ARG A 114 2.21 -9.95 10.95
C ARG A 114 1.65 -8.57 11.27
N ILE A 115 0.41 -8.51 11.74
CA ILE A 115 -0.28 -7.25 12.05
C ILE A 115 0.53 -6.41 13.04
N ARG A 116 1.08 -7.04 14.08
CA ARG A 116 1.90 -6.39 15.11
C ARG A 116 3.22 -5.78 14.62
N ASP A 117 3.71 -6.21 13.46
CA ASP A 117 4.96 -5.71 12.88
C ASP A 117 4.68 -4.52 11.91
N THR A 118 3.40 -4.19 11.68
CA THR A 118 2.96 -3.06 10.84
C THR A 118 2.80 -1.76 11.64
N ASN A 119 2.81 -0.63 10.95
CA ASN A 119 2.47 0.69 11.51
C ASN A 119 0.96 1.02 11.47
N LEU A 120 0.10 0.00 11.26
CA LEU A 120 -1.35 0.21 11.15
C LEU A 120 -1.99 0.71 12.46
N LEU A 121 -1.45 0.30 13.62
CA LEU A 121 -1.95 0.80 14.91
C LEU A 121 -1.72 2.30 15.06
N ASP A 122 -0.55 2.80 14.68
CA ASP A 122 -0.26 4.23 14.71
C ASP A 122 -1.11 5.00 13.69
N THR A 123 -1.35 4.40 12.53
CA THR A 123 -2.24 4.96 11.50
C THR A 123 -3.67 5.07 12.04
N TYR A 124 -4.17 4.02 12.69
CA TYR A 124 -5.49 4.00 13.32
C TYR A 124 -5.61 5.03 14.45
N LYS A 125 -4.61 5.13 15.33
CA LYS A 125 -4.54 6.16 16.37
C LYS A 125 -4.67 7.56 15.77
N LYS A 126 -3.91 7.85 14.72
CA LYS A 126 -3.95 9.14 14.04
C LYS A 126 -5.33 9.42 13.42
N LEU A 127 -5.97 8.42 12.82
CA LEU A 127 -7.31 8.58 12.24
C LEU A 127 -8.36 8.87 13.31
N LEU A 128 -8.22 8.29 14.51
CA LEU A 128 -9.07 8.62 15.66
C LEU A 128 -8.82 10.03 16.21
N ASP A 129 -7.58 10.51 16.21
CA ASP A 129 -7.32 11.91 16.57
C ASP A 129 -7.87 12.87 15.51
N ASP A 130 -7.65 12.57 14.22
CA ASP A 130 -8.00 13.46 13.11
C ASP A 130 -9.53 13.57 12.95
N CYS A 131 -10.29 12.54 13.34
CA CYS A 131 -11.75 12.55 13.29
C CYS A 131 -12.39 13.23 14.52
N ASP A 132 -11.65 13.36 15.61
CA ASP A 132 -12.14 13.89 16.88
C ASP A 132 -11.79 15.36 17.00
N THR A 133 -12.81 16.20 17.00
CA THR A 133 -12.66 17.66 16.92
C THR A 133 -12.80 18.34 18.28
N ILE A 134 -13.26 17.60 19.30
CA ILE A 134 -13.51 18.10 20.64
C ILE A 134 -12.81 17.18 21.64
N THR A 135 -11.72 17.66 22.23
CA THR A 135 -11.01 16.92 23.28
C THR A 135 -11.79 16.94 24.60
N ASP A 136 -12.73 16.02 24.77
CA ASP A 136 -13.53 15.84 25.99
C ASP A 136 -13.34 14.48 26.68
N GLY A 137 -12.43 13.67 26.13
CA GLY A 137 -12.12 12.32 26.57
C GLY A 137 -13.01 11.26 25.95
N ALA A 138 -13.85 11.62 24.97
CA ALA A 138 -14.70 10.72 24.21
C ALA A 138 -14.68 11.08 22.73
N LEU A 139 -14.84 10.07 21.86
CA LEU A 139 -14.93 10.31 20.42
C LEU A 139 -16.22 11.07 20.08
N ASP A 140 -16.09 12.02 19.16
CA ASP A 140 -17.19 12.72 18.52
C ASP A 140 -18.26 11.74 17.96
N PRO A 141 -19.56 12.07 17.98
CA PRO A 141 -20.63 11.19 17.47
C PRO A 141 -20.48 10.74 16.01
N GLY A 142 -19.70 11.46 15.21
CA GLY A 142 -19.37 11.12 13.82
C GLY A 142 -18.09 10.28 13.67
N CYS A 143 -17.29 10.17 14.71
CA CYS A 143 -16.08 9.36 14.68
C CYS A 143 -16.35 7.92 15.14
N GLY A 144 -16.44 7.02 14.16
CA GLY A 144 -16.58 5.60 14.42
C GLY A 144 -15.29 4.95 14.96
N THR A 145 -15.43 3.81 15.62
CA THR A 145 -14.28 2.99 16.05
C THR A 145 -13.74 2.08 14.94
N ARG A 146 -14.34 2.16 13.74
CA ARG A 146 -13.79 1.61 12.50
C ARG A 146 -13.30 2.76 11.64
N GLN A 147 -12.09 2.65 11.11
CA GLN A 147 -11.43 3.70 10.37
C GLN A 147 -10.93 3.17 9.03
N GLN A 148 -11.28 3.84 7.94
CA GLN A 148 -10.75 3.52 6.62
C GLN A 148 -9.36 4.15 6.44
N ALA A 149 -8.39 3.34 6.03
CA ALA A 149 -7.02 3.78 5.82
C ALA A 149 -6.51 3.33 4.45
N LYS A 150 -5.87 4.24 3.72
CA LYS A 150 -5.11 3.88 2.52
C LYS A 150 -3.74 3.35 2.97
N VAL A 151 -3.54 2.04 2.83
CA VAL A 151 -2.35 1.34 3.31
C VAL A 151 -1.39 1.10 2.16
N SER A 152 -0.13 1.45 2.33
CA SER A 152 0.89 1.32 1.30
C SER A 152 1.60 -0.03 1.31
N LEU A 153 2.01 -0.45 0.12
CA LEU A 153 2.94 -1.53 -0.13
C LEU A 153 4.09 -1.00 -0.99
N THR A 154 5.32 -1.29 -0.58
CA THR A 154 6.54 -1.02 -1.33
C THR A 154 7.34 -2.29 -1.54
N GLY A 155 8.31 -2.25 -2.45
CA GLY A 155 9.23 -3.36 -2.69
C GLY A 155 10.07 -3.10 -3.93
N ARG A 156 10.73 -4.14 -4.42
CA ARG A 156 11.49 -4.12 -5.68
C ARG A 156 11.26 -5.38 -6.47
N THR A 157 11.43 -5.27 -7.79
CA THR A 157 11.61 -6.43 -8.65
C THR A 157 13.01 -7.02 -8.50
N LEU A 158 13.21 -8.26 -8.95
CA LEU A 158 14.50 -8.94 -9.05
C LEU A 158 15.53 -8.15 -9.89
N GLN A 159 15.05 -7.27 -10.77
CA GLN A 159 15.86 -6.38 -11.59
C GLN A 159 16.14 -5.02 -10.91
N GLY A 160 15.69 -4.84 -9.67
CA GLY A 160 15.92 -3.65 -8.86
C GLY A 160 14.95 -2.50 -9.12
N THR A 161 13.85 -2.71 -9.86
CA THR A 161 12.84 -1.66 -10.09
C THR A 161 11.96 -1.50 -8.85
N ASP A 162 11.85 -0.28 -8.31
CA ASP A 162 10.98 0.01 -7.16
C ASP A 162 9.49 -0.11 -7.53
N ILE A 163 8.74 -0.84 -6.71
CA ILE A 163 7.27 -0.92 -6.74
C ILE A 163 6.68 -0.10 -5.59
N PHE A 164 5.60 0.61 -5.90
CA PHE A 164 4.79 1.34 -4.94
C PHE A 164 3.32 1.10 -5.30
N SER A 165 2.52 0.76 -4.30
CA SER A 165 1.08 0.66 -4.44
C SER A 165 0.40 0.88 -3.10
N SER A 166 -0.91 0.87 -3.13
CA SER A 166 -1.74 1.03 -1.94
C SER A 166 -3.13 0.51 -2.19
N ASP A 167 -3.77 0.07 -1.13
CA ASP A 167 -5.16 -0.35 -1.12
C ASP A 167 -5.84 0.12 0.18
N THR A 168 -7.17 0.11 0.21
CA THR A 168 -7.94 0.62 1.35
C THR A 168 -8.23 -0.52 2.33
N ALA A 169 -7.93 -0.31 3.61
CA ALA A 169 -8.25 -1.22 4.69
C ALA A 169 -9.26 -0.61 5.66
N ASP A 170 -10.15 -1.44 6.18
CA ASP A 170 -11.06 -1.10 7.27
C ASP A 170 -10.43 -1.56 8.59
N LEU A 171 -9.83 -0.61 9.31
CA LEU A 171 -9.08 -0.85 10.53
C LEU A 171 -9.98 -0.73 11.75
N PHE A 172 -9.86 -1.67 12.68
CA PHE A 172 -10.63 -1.62 13.92
C PHE A 172 -9.94 -2.32 15.08
N LEU A 173 -10.34 -1.96 16.30
CA LEU A 173 -10.06 -2.69 17.53
C LEU A 173 -11.35 -3.19 18.15
N THR A 174 -11.28 -4.26 18.94
CA THR A 174 -12.42 -4.79 19.68
C THR A 174 -12.11 -5.00 21.16
N GLY A 175 -13.17 -5.05 21.97
CA GLY A 175 -13.08 -5.42 23.39
C GLY A 175 -12.18 -4.49 24.21
N SER A 176 -11.41 -5.08 25.13
CA SER A 176 -10.53 -4.34 26.03
C SER A 176 -9.44 -3.56 25.31
N ALA A 177 -8.93 -4.07 24.17
CA ALA A 177 -7.88 -3.38 23.42
C ALA A 177 -8.36 -2.00 22.90
N LEU A 178 -9.61 -1.91 22.44
CA LEU A 178 -10.22 -0.63 22.07
C LEU A 178 -10.39 0.28 23.29
N GLN A 179 -10.93 -0.26 24.40
CA GLN A 179 -11.16 0.52 25.61
C GLN A 179 -9.86 1.09 26.20
N ASP A 180 -8.81 0.28 26.24
CA ASP A 180 -7.50 0.69 26.75
C ASP A 180 -6.88 1.75 25.84
N LEU A 181 -7.04 1.61 24.52
CA LEU A 181 -6.59 2.64 23.59
C LEU A 181 -7.32 3.97 23.78
N LEU A 182 -8.65 3.96 23.87
CA LEU A 182 -9.41 5.22 24.03
C LEU A 182 -9.07 5.91 25.34
N LYS A 183 -8.84 5.15 26.43
CA LYS A 183 -8.34 5.71 27.70
C LYS A 183 -6.94 6.30 27.57
N GLU A 184 -6.05 5.66 26.80
CA GLU A 184 -4.72 6.21 26.49
C GLU A 184 -4.85 7.54 25.75
N LEU A 185 -5.64 7.60 24.67
CA LEU A 185 -5.84 8.82 23.89
C LEU A 185 -6.45 9.96 24.72
N ALA A 186 -7.48 9.67 25.52
CA ALA A 186 -8.11 10.65 26.41
C ALA A 186 -7.16 11.17 27.49
N ARG A 187 -6.35 10.29 28.10
CA ARG A 187 -5.34 10.69 29.09
C ARG A 187 -4.26 11.57 28.47
N ASP A 188 -3.91 11.30 27.22
CA ASP A 188 -2.91 12.05 26.47
C ASP A 188 -3.49 13.35 25.86
N GLY A 189 -4.79 13.62 26.04
CA GLY A 189 -5.47 14.83 25.55
C GLY A 189 -5.56 14.89 24.02
N ARG A 190 -5.64 13.72 23.38
CA ARG A 190 -5.76 13.57 21.91
C ARG A 190 -7.20 13.48 21.44
N ILE A 191 -8.08 13.00 22.33
CA ILE A 191 -9.54 12.94 22.22
C ILE A 191 -10.15 13.35 23.56
#